data_AF-A0A2D5XZS1-F1
#
_entry.id   AF-A0A2D5XZS1-F1
#
_cell.length_a   1.000
_cell.length_b   1.000
_cell.length_c   1.000
_cell.angle_alpha   90.00
_cell.angle_beta   90.00
_cell.angle_gamma   90.00
#
_symmetry.space_group_name_H-M   'P 1'
#
loop_
_entity.id
_entity.type
_entity.pdbx_description
1 polymer ?
#
loop_
_entity_poly.entity_id
_entity_poly.type
_entity_poly.pdbx_seq_one_letter_code
_entity_poly.pdbx_strand_id
1 'polypeptide(L)'
;MTRPKALKNSSKGWAAVLFALALCTSGNAAASDGVQKMIYDVYAGGFRVVQADVTIDYSDPRHYGLFMGAATYGFLGKLAPWHGTFETSGWILGDRLQPQLHRSSATWRGEEEIKSYNYTKKGGFKNLVIKDHDKPEEVQEIESDLTDGTTDALTAALSVFNTVANGGDCTGTSEVFDGERRFEQIFTHVKRTELSASKYNIYGGPAVECTVEIKPVAGGWSEKPRGWLSIQEQGRDRGMMPTVWLANVSDDGPAVPVKIRVKTAYGTLFMHLAQYETGGNMVVAEKRQDN
;
A
#
# COMPACT_ATOMS: atom_id res chain seq x y z
N MET A 1 42.87 -53.41 67.57
CA MET A 1 42.13 -54.68 67.45
C MET A 1 41.46 -54.72 66.09
N THR A 2 41.66 -55.83 65.35
CA THR A 2 40.85 -56.38 64.23
C THR A 2 40.43 -55.47 63.06
N ARG A 3 40.59 -55.79 61.78
CA ARG A 3 41.33 -56.78 60.97
C ARG A 3 41.12 -56.31 59.48
N PRO A 4 41.85 -56.87 58.51
CA PRO A 4 42.07 -56.33 57.16
C PRO A 4 41.16 -56.94 56.09
N LYS A 5 41.13 -56.37 54.87
CA LYS A 5 41.52 -57.01 53.59
C LYS A 5 41.03 -56.24 52.37
N ALA A 6 41.90 -56.25 51.35
CA ALA A 6 41.61 -55.93 49.96
C ALA A 6 40.60 -56.89 49.32
N LEU A 7 39.91 -56.41 48.28
CA LEU A 7 39.33 -57.24 47.23
C LEU A 7 39.52 -56.60 45.84
N LYS A 8 39.79 -57.51 44.91
CA LYS A 8 40.24 -57.38 43.52
C LYS A 8 39.07 -57.12 42.54
N ASN A 9 39.49 -56.88 41.29
CA ASN A 9 38.85 -57.17 40.00
C ASN A 9 37.91 -56.07 39.45
N SER A 10 38.22 -55.44 38.31
CA SER A 10 38.34 -55.94 36.92
C SER A 10 37.06 -55.68 36.12
N SER A 11 37.19 -54.83 35.10
CA SER A 11 36.77 -55.03 33.70
C SER A 11 36.09 -53.80 33.07
N LYS A 12 36.73 -53.35 31.96
CA LYS A 12 36.18 -52.90 30.67
C LYS A 12 34.87 -52.08 30.65
N GLY A 13 34.97 -50.88 30.04
CA GLY A 13 33.87 -50.16 29.39
C GLY A 13 34.34 -48.73 29.07
N TRP A 14 34.96 -48.49 27.91
CA TRP A 14 34.33 -47.91 26.71
C TRP A 14 33.69 -46.53 26.94
N ALA A 15 34.32 -45.52 26.33
CA ALA A 15 33.77 -44.36 25.62
C ALA A 15 32.62 -43.55 26.25
N ALA A 16 32.83 -42.24 26.41
CA ALA A 16 32.39 -41.25 25.41
C ALA A 16 32.40 -39.84 26.02
N VAL A 17 33.14 -38.93 25.39
CA VAL A 17 33.03 -37.49 25.61
C VAL A 17 31.70 -37.05 24.98
N LEU A 18 30.74 -36.62 25.80
CA LEU A 18 29.50 -36.00 25.31
C LEU A 18 29.80 -34.56 24.89
N PHE A 19 30.06 -34.37 23.60
CA PHE A 19 30.01 -33.07 22.93
C PHE A 19 28.53 -32.70 22.79
N ALA A 20 28.05 -31.74 23.58
CA ALA A 20 26.72 -31.16 23.40
C ALA A 20 26.75 -30.28 22.15
N LEU A 21 26.40 -30.86 21.00
CA LEU A 21 26.15 -30.12 19.77
C LEU A 21 24.83 -29.35 19.97
N ALA A 22 24.92 -28.07 20.31
CA ALA A 22 23.79 -27.17 20.23
C ALA A 22 23.39 -27.06 18.75
N LEU A 23 22.39 -27.83 18.32
CA LEU A 23 21.72 -27.61 17.05
C LEU A 23 21.06 -26.23 17.13
N CYS A 24 21.74 -25.22 16.59
CA CYS A 24 21.09 -24.02 16.12
C CYS A 24 20.16 -24.47 14.99
N THR A 25 18.89 -24.73 15.31
CA THR A 25 17.85 -24.79 14.30
C THR A 25 17.71 -23.39 13.75
N SER A 26 18.42 -23.10 12.65
CA SER A 26 18.12 -21.97 11.80
C SER A 26 16.67 -22.16 11.36
N GLY A 27 15.74 -21.46 12.02
CA GLY A 27 14.41 -21.32 11.46
C GLY A 27 14.61 -20.67 10.09
N ASN A 28 14.26 -21.38 9.02
CA ASN A 28 14.10 -20.75 7.73
C ASN A 28 13.02 -19.67 7.94
N ALA A 29 13.44 -18.42 8.15
CA ALA A 29 12.58 -17.30 7.81
C ALA A 29 12.23 -17.54 6.34
N ALA A 30 10.95 -17.80 6.05
CA ALA A 30 10.49 -17.85 4.68
C ALA A 30 10.90 -16.50 4.08
N ALA A 31 11.83 -16.53 3.13
CA ALA A 31 12.26 -15.33 2.44
C ALA A 31 11.01 -14.68 1.84
N SER A 32 10.83 -13.37 2.03
CA SER A 32 9.77 -12.66 1.35
C SER A 32 9.84 -12.98 -0.14
N ASP A 33 8.70 -13.33 -0.72
CA ASP A 33 8.55 -13.51 -2.15
C ASP A 33 8.55 -12.17 -2.91
N GLY A 34 8.78 -11.06 -2.20
CA GLY A 34 8.72 -9.70 -2.72
C GLY A 34 7.27 -9.22 -2.91
N VAL A 35 6.27 -10.00 -2.49
CA VAL A 35 4.86 -9.67 -2.70
C VAL A 35 4.18 -9.37 -1.36
N GLN A 36 3.47 -8.25 -1.32
CA GLN A 36 2.62 -7.85 -0.20
C GLN A 36 1.18 -7.78 -0.71
N LYS A 37 0.28 -8.58 -0.12
CA LYS A 37 -1.16 -8.50 -0.39
C LYS A 37 -1.87 -7.95 0.84
N MET A 38 -2.79 -7.01 0.62
CA MET A 38 -3.53 -6.33 1.67
C MET A 38 -5.01 -6.29 1.34
N ILE A 39 -5.84 -6.38 2.37
CA ILE A 39 -7.25 -5.96 2.28
C ILE A 39 -7.48 -4.80 3.22
N TYR A 40 -8.13 -3.76 2.70
CA TYR A 40 -8.55 -2.58 3.42
C TYR A 40 -10.06 -2.54 3.55
N ASP A 41 -10.52 -2.28 4.77
CA ASP A 41 -11.94 -2.02 5.02
C ASP A 41 -12.14 -0.54 5.34
N VAL A 42 -13.05 0.11 4.61
CA VAL A 42 -13.40 1.52 4.79
C VAL A 42 -14.72 1.63 5.53
N TYR A 43 -14.73 2.40 6.61
CA TYR A 43 -15.89 2.62 7.47
C TYR A 43 -16.38 4.06 7.42
N ALA A 44 -17.70 4.22 7.31
CA ALA A 44 -18.41 5.49 7.44
C ALA A 44 -19.52 5.31 8.49
N GLY A 45 -19.52 6.13 9.55
CA GLY A 45 -20.56 6.05 10.59
C GLY A 45 -20.70 4.67 11.24
N GLY A 46 -19.63 3.86 11.28
CA GLY A 46 -19.61 2.50 11.82
C GLY A 46 -19.98 1.38 10.84
N PHE A 47 -20.42 1.73 9.62
CA PHE A 47 -20.73 0.76 8.56
C PHE A 47 -19.53 0.55 7.64
N ARG A 48 -19.23 -0.70 7.28
CA ARG A 48 -18.25 -1.01 6.22
C ARG A 48 -18.86 -0.65 4.87
N VAL A 49 -18.33 0.38 4.22
CA VAL A 49 -18.90 0.96 3.00
C VAL A 49 -18.14 0.59 1.74
N VAL A 50 -16.83 0.41 1.83
CA VAL A 50 -15.94 0.01 0.73
C VAL A 50 -14.95 -1.02 1.25
N GLN A 51 -14.60 -1.97 0.40
CA GLN A 51 -13.45 -2.85 0.58
C GLN A 51 -12.48 -2.60 -0.58
N ALA A 52 -11.18 -2.57 -0.28
CA ALA A 52 -10.14 -2.52 -1.30
C ALA A 52 -9.14 -3.66 -1.12
N ASP A 53 -8.75 -4.28 -2.22
CA ASP A 53 -7.68 -5.26 -2.28
C ASP A 53 -6.46 -4.60 -2.95
N VAL A 54 -5.30 -4.74 -2.33
CA VAL A 54 -4.06 -4.13 -2.82
C VAL A 54 -2.99 -5.21 -2.89
N THR A 55 -2.28 -5.27 -4.00
CA THR A 55 -1.08 -6.09 -4.16
C THR A 55 0.08 -5.17 -4.55
N ILE A 56 1.19 -5.26 -3.83
CA ILE A 56 2.44 -4.62 -4.18
C ILE A 56 3.44 -5.73 -4.48
N ASP A 57 4.13 -5.65 -5.62
CA ASP A 57 5.06 -6.65 -6.11
C ASP A 57 6.43 -6.00 -6.36
N TYR A 58 7.43 -6.47 -5.61
CA TYR A 58 8.87 -6.18 -5.72
C TYR A 58 9.68 -7.48 -5.91
N SER A 59 9.05 -8.54 -6.43
CA SER A 59 9.71 -9.84 -6.64
C SER A 59 10.87 -9.79 -7.66
N ASP A 60 10.84 -8.86 -8.63
CA ASP A 60 11.97 -8.55 -9.50
C ASP A 60 12.70 -7.30 -8.99
N PRO A 61 14.01 -7.37 -8.67
CA PRO A 61 14.77 -6.22 -8.16
C PRO A 61 14.87 -5.02 -9.14
N ARG A 62 14.48 -5.20 -10.41
CA ARG A 62 14.51 -4.14 -11.44
C ARG A 62 13.12 -3.61 -11.79
N HIS A 63 12.05 -4.19 -11.27
CA HIS A 63 10.69 -3.81 -11.59
C HIS A 63 9.82 -3.73 -10.33
N TYR A 64 8.75 -2.97 -10.40
CA TYR A 64 7.73 -2.97 -9.37
C TYR A 64 6.35 -3.06 -10.02
N GLY A 65 5.39 -3.53 -9.25
CA GLY A 65 3.97 -3.50 -9.57
C GLY A 65 3.15 -3.09 -8.35
N LEU A 66 2.05 -2.38 -8.58
CA LEU A 66 1.02 -2.14 -7.59
C LEU A 66 -0.34 -2.24 -8.27
N PHE A 67 -1.17 -3.13 -7.75
CA PHE A 67 -2.58 -3.25 -8.12
C PHE A 67 -3.45 -2.86 -6.92
N MET A 68 -4.54 -2.14 -7.18
CA MET A 68 -5.56 -1.77 -6.21
C MET A 68 -6.93 -1.98 -6.84
N GLY A 69 -7.72 -2.91 -6.32
CA GLY A 69 -9.16 -3.02 -6.58
C GLY A 69 -9.94 -2.39 -5.43
N ALA A 70 -11.06 -1.73 -5.72
CA ALA A 70 -11.97 -1.24 -4.70
C ALA A 70 -13.43 -1.41 -5.13
N ALA A 71 -14.31 -1.73 -4.20
CA ALA A 71 -15.73 -1.86 -4.46
C ALA A 71 -16.58 -1.50 -3.24
N THR A 72 -17.80 -1.01 -3.51
CA THR A 72 -18.82 -0.82 -2.48
C THR A 72 -19.19 -2.15 -1.82
N TYR A 73 -19.23 -2.19 -0.49
CA TYR A 73 -19.40 -3.43 0.27
C TYR A 73 -20.86 -3.70 0.68
N GLY A 74 -21.24 -4.99 0.72
CA GLY A 74 -22.48 -5.46 1.35
C GLY A 74 -23.76 -4.90 0.74
N PHE A 75 -24.70 -4.47 1.60
CA PHE A 75 -25.98 -3.91 1.15
C PHE A 75 -25.82 -2.62 0.33
N LEU A 76 -24.83 -1.79 0.63
CA LEU A 76 -24.55 -0.58 -0.14
C LEU A 76 -24.11 -0.90 -1.56
N GLY A 77 -23.35 -1.98 -1.76
CA GLY A 77 -23.00 -2.47 -3.10
C GLY A 77 -24.20 -2.92 -3.94
N LYS A 78 -25.33 -3.30 -3.30
CA LYS A 78 -26.58 -3.59 -4.03
C LYS A 78 -27.35 -2.33 -4.40
N LEU A 79 -27.27 -1.28 -3.57
CA LEU A 79 -27.99 -0.01 -3.80
C LEU A 79 -27.26 0.93 -4.76
N ALA A 80 -25.93 0.98 -4.67
CA ALA A 80 -25.08 1.85 -5.45
C ALA A 80 -23.81 1.08 -5.88
N PRO A 81 -23.94 0.12 -6.80
CA PRO A 81 -22.81 -0.70 -7.24
C PRO A 81 -21.74 0.17 -7.89
N TRP A 82 -20.56 0.18 -7.27
CA TRP A 82 -19.36 0.80 -7.81
C TRP A 82 -18.18 -0.14 -7.63
N HIS A 83 -17.36 -0.24 -8.67
CA HIS A 83 -16.09 -0.93 -8.67
C HIS A 83 -15.08 -0.10 -9.46
N GLY A 84 -13.84 -0.06 -8.99
CA GLY A 84 -12.74 0.52 -9.74
C GLY A 84 -11.45 -0.24 -9.47
N THR A 85 -10.56 -0.23 -10.46
CA THR A 85 -9.22 -0.79 -10.35
C THR A 85 -8.19 0.25 -10.77
N PHE A 86 -7.04 0.20 -10.11
CA PHE A 86 -5.88 1.03 -10.41
C PHE A 86 -4.66 0.14 -10.39
N GLU A 87 -3.86 0.21 -11.44
CA GLU A 87 -2.65 -0.57 -11.61
C GLU A 87 -1.51 0.37 -11.99
N THR A 88 -0.33 0.15 -11.43
CA THR A 88 0.90 0.75 -11.94
C THR A 88 2.00 -0.29 -11.97
N SER A 89 2.85 -0.23 -12.97
CA SER A 89 4.07 -1.04 -13.04
C SER A 89 5.17 -0.24 -13.72
N GLY A 90 6.42 -0.56 -13.37
CA GLY A 90 7.55 0.20 -13.88
C GLY A 90 8.90 -0.35 -13.50
N TRP A 91 9.92 0.49 -13.68
CA TRP A 91 11.31 0.17 -13.41
C TRP A 91 11.78 0.76 -12.08
N ILE A 92 12.64 0.02 -11.42
CA ILE A 92 13.44 0.49 -10.28
C ILE A 92 14.79 0.95 -10.83
N LEU A 93 15.11 2.24 -10.70
CA LEU A 93 16.31 2.87 -11.24
C LEU A 93 17.12 3.48 -10.08
N GLY A 94 17.83 2.62 -9.34
CA GLY A 94 18.40 3.01 -8.04
C GLY A 94 17.25 3.28 -7.06
N ASP A 95 17.27 4.44 -6.41
CA ASP A 95 16.23 4.84 -5.44
C ASP A 95 14.99 5.45 -6.12
N ARG A 96 14.97 5.54 -7.45
CA ARG A 96 13.87 6.15 -8.21
C ARG A 96 12.97 5.10 -8.84
N LEU A 97 11.67 5.21 -8.58
CA LEU A 97 10.65 4.48 -9.33
C LEU A 97 10.29 5.25 -10.61
N GLN A 98 10.33 4.57 -11.74
CA GLN A 98 9.95 5.12 -13.04
C GLN A 98 8.76 4.32 -13.58
N PRO A 99 7.56 4.89 -13.72
CA PRO A 99 6.44 4.14 -14.29
C PRO A 99 6.71 3.76 -15.74
N GLN A 100 6.16 2.62 -16.13
CA GLN A 100 6.03 2.14 -17.50
C GLN A 100 4.56 2.22 -17.93
N LEU A 101 3.66 1.77 -17.06
CA LEU A 101 2.22 1.72 -17.27
C LEU A 101 1.54 2.18 -15.98
N HIS A 102 0.59 3.08 -16.10
CA HIS A 102 -0.48 3.23 -15.13
C HIS A 102 -1.80 2.94 -15.84
N ARG A 103 -2.74 2.26 -15.17
CA ARG A 103 -4.06 1.97 -15.70
C ARG A 103 -5.10 2.21 -14.63
N SER A 104 -6.18 2.89 -14.99
CA SER A 104 -7.35 3.04 -14.13
C SER A 104 -8.58 2.53 -14.86
N SER A 105 -9.38 1.68 -14.23
CA SER A 105 -10.73 1.33 -14.66
C SER A 105 -11.74 1.81 -13.61
N ALA A 106 -12.83 2.41 -14.07
CA ALA A 106 -13.97 2.69 -13.23
C ALA A 106 -15.22 2.13 -13.90
N THR A 107 -15.96 1.28 -13.18
CA THR A 107 -17.25 0.77 -13.62
C THR A 107 -18.36 1.42 -12.81
N TRP A 108 -19.24 2.13 -13.49
CA TRP A 108 -20.44 2.71 -12.90
C TRP A 108 -21.68 2.21 -13.63
N ARG A 109 -22.59 1.53 -12.91
CA ARG A 109 -23.84 0.98 -13.48
C ARG A 109 -23.64 0.10 -14.73
N GLY A 110 -22.50 -0.59 -14.82
CA GLY A 110 -22.16 -1.49 -15.93
C GLY A 110 -21.39 -0.83 -17.08
N GLU A 111 -21.29 0.50 -17.08
CA GLU A 111 -20.45 1.23 -18.03
C GLU A 111 -19.03 1.33 -17.46
N GLU A 112 -18.07 0.79 -18.18
CA GLU A 112 -16.65 0.78 -17.80
C GLU A 112 -15.89 1.83 -18.61
N GLU A 113 -15.12 2.67 -17.94
CA GLU A 113 -14.14 3.56 -18.58
C GLU A 113 -12.74 3.11 -18.15
N ILE A 114 -11.87 2.86 -19.13
CA ILE A 114 -10.47 2.47 -18.89
C ILE A 114 -9.54 3.54 -19.45
N LYS A 115 -8.58 3.99 -18.64
CA LYS A 115 -7.50 4.89 -19.04
C LYS A 115 -6.16 4.20 -18.84
N SER A 116 -5.35 4.15 -19.89
CA SER A 116 -3.99 3.57 -19.86
C SER A 116 -2.96 4.64 -20.20
N TYR A 117 -2.08 4.90 -19.25
CA TYR A 117 -1.01 5.90 -19.31
C TYR A 117 0.30 5.16 -19.54
N ASN A 118 0.96 5.42 -20.66
CA ASN A 118 2.24 4.79 -20.97
C ASN A 118 3.38 5.77 -20.79
N TYR A 119 4.48 5.29 -20.24
CA TYR A 119 5.67 6.08 -19.95
C TYR A 119 6.92 5.41 -20.53
N THR A 120 7.94 6.22 -20.76
CA THR A 120 9.26 5.76 -21.21
C THR A 120 10.19 5.56 -20.02
N LYS A 121 11.14 4.63 -20.14
CA LYS A 121 12.16 4.38 -19.11
C LYS A 121 13.03 5.60 -18.78
N LYS A 122 13.08 6.61 -19.67
CA LYS A 122 13.81 7.86 -19.47
C LYS A 122 13.02 8.93 -18.70
N GLY A 123 11.74 8.72 -18.40
CA GLY A 123 10.92 9.69 -17.65
C GLY A 123 9.88 10.44 -18.48
N GLY A 124 9.83 10.24 -19.80
CA GLY A 124 8.85 10.91 -20.67
C GLY A 124 7.51 10.19 -20.71
N PHE A 125 6.41 10.94 -20.66
CA PHE A 125 5.07 10.44 -20.98
C PHE A 125 5.00 10.08 -22.47
N LYS A 126 4.39 8.94 -22.80
CA LYS A 126 4.31 8.42 -24.17
C LYS A 126 2.94 8.69 -24.80
N ASN A 127 1.87 8.26 -24.14
CA ASN A 127 0.50 8.49 -24.58
C ASN A 127 -0.51 8.12 -23.48
N LEU A 128 -1.74 8.61 -23.68
CA LEU A 128 -2.94 8.16 -22.98
C LEU A 128 -3.82 7.41 -23.99
N VAL A 129 -4.31 6.24 -23.60
CA VAL A 129 -5.32 5.48 -24.35
C VAL A 129 -6.57 5.37 -23.48
N ILE A 130 -7.71 5.77 -24.02
CA ILE A 130 -9.02 5.67 -23.35
C ILE A 130 -9.88 4.63 -24.07
N LYS A 131 -10.57 3.79 -23.29
CA LYS A 131 -11.60 2.88 -23.76
C LYS A 131 -12.88 3.12 -22.98
N ASP A 132 -13.88 3.67 -23.66
CA ASP A 132 -15.22 3.91 -23.12
C ASP A 132 -16.13 2.73 -23.44
N HIS A 133 -16.26 1.80 -22.51
CA HIS A 133 -17.19 0.68 -22.58
C HIS A 133 -17.09 -0.10 -23.91
N ASP A 134 -18.08 0.05 -24.79
CA ASP A 134 -18.18 -0.62 -26.09
C ASP A 134 -17.51 0.16 -27.24
N LYS A 135 -17.01 1.38 -26.99
CA LYS A 135 -16.29 2.17 -27.98
C LYS A 135 -14.89 1.59 -28.25
N PRO A 136 -14.34 1.80 -29.46
CA PRO A 136 -12.95 1.45 -29.74
C PRO A 136 -11.99 2.25 -28.84
N GLU A 137 -10.80 1.68 -28.62
CA GLU A 137 -9.74 2.39 -27.93
C GLU A 137 -9.30 3.62 -28.73
N GLU A 138 -9.11 4.74 -28.05
CA GLU A 138 -8.70 6.01 -28.65
C GLU A 138 -7.43 6.52 -27.98
N VAL A 139 -6.41 6.80 -28.79
CA VAL A 139 -5.20 7.48 -28.33
C VAL A 139 -5.50 8.98 -28.23
N GLN A 140 -5.35 9.55 -27.05
CA GLN A 140 -5.64 10.95 -26.80
C GLN A 140 -4.44 11.82 -27.17
N GLU A 141 -4.69 12.95 -27.84
CA GLU A 141 -3.71 14.01 -28.03
C GLU A 141 -3.67 14.89 -26.77
N ILE A 142 -2.52 14.91 -26.09
CA ILE A 142 -2.34 15.62 -24.82
C ILE A 142 -1.24 16.67 -24.97
N GLU A 143 -1.50 17.88 -24.48
CA GLU A 143 -0.51 18.95 -24.46
C GLU A 143 0.67 18.57 -23.55
N SER A 144 1.90 18.88 -23.99
CA SER A 144 3.11 18.44 -23.29
C SER A 144 3.26 19.10 -21.92
N ASP A 145 2.75 20.31 -21.73
CA ASP A 145 2.75 21.01 -20.44
C ASP A 145 1.96 20.28 -19.34
N LEU A 146 0.96 19.48 -19.70
CA LEU A 146 0.22 18.63 -18.76
C LEU A 146 0.99 17.38 -18.33
N THR A 147 1.96 16.92 -19.12
CA THR A 147 2.55 15.58 -18.98
C THR A 147 4.06 15.58 -18.73
N ASP A 148 4.77 16.63 -19.14
CA ASP A 148 6.21 16.74 -18.99
C ASP A 148 6.64 16.74 -17.52
N GLY A 149 7.48 15.76 -17.17
CA GLY A 149 8.00 15.57 -15.82
C GLY A 149 7.01 14.94 -14.83
N THR A 150 5.82 14.55 -15.29
CA THR A 150 4.80 13.94 -14.43
C THR A 150 5.03 12.43 -14.24
N THR A 151 4.48 11.92 -13.15
CA THR A 151 4.35 10.48 -12.86
C THR A 151 2.87 10.13 -12.63
N ASP A 152 2.57 8.89 -12.24
CA ASP A 152 1.24 8.50 -11.78
C ASP A 152 1.12 8.54 -10.26
N ALA A 153 -0.12 8.65 -9.76
CA ALA A 153 -0.40 8.83 -8.34
C ALA A 153 0.06 7.65 -7.45
N LEU A 154 0.05 6.43 -8.00
CA LEU A 154 0.45 5.23 -7.25
C LEU A 154 1.97 5.15 -7.15
N THR A 155 2.70 5.45 -8.21
CA THR A 155 4.17 5.54 -8.19
C THR A 155 4.68 6.68 -7.31
N ALA A 156 3.99 7.83 -7.34
CA ALA A 156 4.26 8.94 -6.44
C ALA A 156 4.11 8.53 -4.96
N ALA A 157 3.01 7.84 -4.62
CA ALA A 157 2.80 7.32 -3.27
C ALA A 157 3.84 6.27 -2.88
N LEU A 158 4.14 5.30 -3.75
CA LEU A 158 5.14 4.26 -3.51
C LEU A 158 6.54 4.83 -3.22
N SER A 159 6.89 5.95 -3.86
CA SER A 159 8.17 6.61 -3.62
C SER A 159 8.26 7.11 -2.15
N VAL A 160 7.19 7.73 -1.62
CA VAL A 160 7.10 8.13 -0.20
C VAL A 160 7.09 6.89 0.72
N PHE A 161 6.42 5.83 0.31
CA PHE A 161 6.33 4.58 1.08
C PHE A 161 7.70 3.90 1.22
N ASN A 162 8.51 3.90 0.15
CA ASN A 162 9.89 3.44 0.18
C ASN A 162 10.77 4.32 1.08
N THR A 163 10.59 5.64 1.07
CA THR A 163 11.31 6.53 1.99
C THR A 163 11.01 6.20 3.45
N VAL A 164 9.74 5.99 3.80
CA VAL A 164 9.35 5.59 5.16
C VAL A 164 9.91 4.22 5.52
N ALA A 165 9.89 3.26 4.59
CA ALA A 165 10.44 1.91 4.78
C ALA A 165 11.91 1.96 5.21
N ASN A 166 12.68 2.84 4.57
CA ASN A 166 14.10 3.06 4.82
C ASN A 166 14.39 3.98 6.02
N GLY A 167 13.40 4.22 6.90
CA GLY A 167 13.55 5.00 8.12
C GLY A 167 13.43 6.51 7.93
N GLY A 168 13.13 7.00 6.73
CA GLY A 168 12.83 8.39 6.46
C GLY A 168 11.52 8.86 7.09
N ASP A 169 11.22 10.15 6.95
CA ASP A 169 9.86 10.64 7.16
C ASP A 169 9.00 10.38 5.92
N CYS A 170 7.77 10.89 5.92
CA CYS A 170 6.87 10.77 4.78
C CYS A 170 6.70 12.08 4.03
N THR A 171 7.68 12.98 4.09
CA THR A 171 7.63 14.23 3.34
C THR A 171 8.01 13.95 1.88
N GLY A 172 7.16 14.36 0.94
CA GLY A 172 7.43 14.15 -0.48
C GLY A 172 6.46 14.92 -1.37
N THR A 173 6.91 15.26 -2.57
CA THR A 173 6.07 15.92 -3.57
C THR A 173 6.40 15.39 -4.95
N SER A 174 5.36 15.05 -5.70
CA SER A 174 5.45 14.61 -7.10
C SER A 174 4.38 15.30 -7.92
N GLU A 175 4.69 15.65 -9.16
CA GLU A 175 3.68 16.12 -10.10
C GLU A 175 3.05 14.94 -10.83
N VAL A 176 1.72 14.92 -10.86
CA VAL A 176 0.91 13.80 -11.35
C VAL A 176 -0.01 14.28 -12.45
N PHE A 177 -0.11 13.48 -13.52
CA PHE A 177 -1.10 13.64 -14.58
C PHE A 177 -2.18 12.55 -14.45
N ASP A 178 -3.46 12.94 -14.43
CA ASP A 178 -4.59 12.01 -14.24
C ASP A 178 -5.48 11.83 -15.48
N GLY A 179 -4.98 12.22 -16.65
CA GLY A 179 -5.66 12.07 -17.93
C GLY A 179 -6.28 13.35 -18.44
N GLU A 180 -6.53 14.31 -17.55
CA GLU A 180 -7.08 15.62 -17.92
C GLU A 180 -6.35 16.77 -17.20
N ARG A 181 -5.74 16.49 -16.05
CA ARG A 181 -5.22 17.50 -15.13
C ARG A 181 -3.83 17.14 -14.64
N ARG A 182 -3.06 18.19 -14.35
CA ARG A 182 -1.78 18.14 -13.67
C ARG A 182 -1.92 18.70 -12.25
N PHE A 183 -1.43 17.99 -11.25
CA PHE A 183 -1.40 18.45 -9.85
C PHE A 183 -0.13 18.02 -9.13
N GLU A 184 0.23 18.76 -8.07
CA GLU A 184 1.21 18.30 -7.09
C GLU A 184 0.49 17.36 -6.10
N GLN A 185 0.99 16.14 -5.95
CA GLN A 185 0.64 15.23 -4.85
C GLN A 185 1.67 15.44 -3.73
N ILE A 186 1.21 15.98 -2.60
CA ILE A 186 2.06 16.43 -1.51
C ILE A 186 1.77 15.58 -0.27
N PHE A 187 2.79 14.92 0.24
CA PHE A 187 2.80 14.30 1.56
C PHE A 187 3.61 15.18 2.50
N THR A 188 3.04 15.49 3.66
CA THR A 188 3.73 16.28 4.70
C THR A 188 3.80 15.46 5.98
N HIS A 189 5.02 15.28 6.50
CA HIS A 189 5.21 14.62 7.78
C HIS A 189 4.58 15.42 8.92
N VAL A 190 3.83 14.73 9.78
CA VAL A 190 3.25 15.30 11.00
C VAL A 190 4.07 14.88 12.21
N LYS A 191 4.19 13.57 12.43
CA LYS A 191 4.93 12.98 13.56
C LYS A 191 5.11 11.47 13.39
N ARG A 192 6.01 10.90 14.18
CA ARG A 192 6.01 9.46 14.49
C ARG A 192 5.07 9.20 15.67
N THR A 193 4.36 8.08 15.65
CA THR A 193 3.38 7.72 16.69
C THR A 193 3.36 6.22 16.90
N GLU A 194 2.95 5.78 18.08
CA GLU A 194 2.62 4.38 18.34
C GLU A 194 1.12 4.18 18.08
N LEU A 195 0.75 3.13 17.33
CA LEU A 195 -0.63 2.72 17.12
C LEU A 195 -0.95 1.47 17.93
N SER A 196 -2.17 1.40 18.46
CA SER A 196 -2.70 0.17 19.03
C SER A 196 -3.52 -0.57 17.98
N ALA A 197 -3.31 -1.88 17.87
CA ALA A 197 -4.18 -2.76 17.11
C ALA A 197 -5.62 -2.68 17.65
N SER A 198 -6.58 -3.03 16.81
CA SER A 198 -7.99 -3.08 17.20
C SER A 198 -8.70 -4.19 16.46
N LYS A 199 -9.94 -4.50 16.84
CA LYS A 199 -10.76 -5.44 16.08
C LYS A 199 -10.91 -5.10 14.59
N TYR A 200 -10.72 -3.83 14.19
CA TYR A 200 -10.83 -3.37 12.80
C TYR A 200 -9.49 -3.31 12.05
N ASN A 201 -8.37 -3.21 12.77
CA ASN A 201 -7.06 -2.94 12.21
C ASN A 201 -6.04 -3.92 12.79
N ILE A 202 -5.40 -4.71 11.93
CA ILE A 202 -4.40 -5.70 12.35
C ILE A 202 -3.16 -5.04 12.95
N TYR A 203 -2.86 -3.81 12.56
CA TYR A 203 -1.58 -3.19 12.89
C TYR A 203 -1.59 -2.53 14.26
N GLY A 204 -0.64 -2.93 15.10
CA GLY A 204 -0.22 -2.22 16.30
C GLY A 204 1.30 -2.11 16.30
N GLY A 205 1.83 -0.92 16.54
CA GLY A 205 3.25 -0.65 16.42
C GLY A 205 3.58 0.79 16.03
N PRO A 206 4.87 1.08 15.79
CA PRO A 206 5.33 2.38 15.33
C PRO A 206 4.81 2.73 13.94
N ALA A 207 4.32 3.95 13.75
CA ALA A 207 3.84 4.47 12.48
C ALA A 207 4.28 5.92 12.25
N VAL A 208 4.28 6.32 10.98
CA VAL A 208 4.54 7.70 10.55
C VAL A 208 3.22 8.32 10.11
N GLU A 209 2.79 9.38 10.79
CA GLU A 209 1.59 10.14 10.47
C GLU A 209 1.90 11.27 9.48
N CYS A 210 1.11 11.35 8.41
CA CYS A 210 1.30 12.27 7.29
C CYS A 210 -0.03 12.87 6.86
N THR A 211 -0.03 14.14 6.42
CA THR A 211 -1.14 14.69 5.66
C THR A 211 -0.90 14.52 4.16
N VAL A 212 -1.97 14.31 3.40
CA VAL A 212 -1.93 14.21 1.94
C VAL A 212 -2.76 15.35 1.34
N GLU A 213 -2.16 16.06 0.39
CA GLU A 213 -2.77 17.17 -0.33
C GLU A 213 -2.58 16.99 -1.83
N ILE A 214 -3.59 17.35 -2.62
CA ILE A 214 -3.44 17.64 -4.04
C ILE A 214 -3.56 19.13 -4.26
N LYS A 215 -2.63 19.70 -5.02
CA LYS A 215 -2.65 21.10 -5.42
C LYS A 215 -2.71 21.21 -6.94
N PRO A 216 -3.79 21.77 -7.50
CA PRO A 216 -3.91 21.99 -8.94
C PRO A 216 -2.71 22.76 -9.52
N VAL A 217 -2.23 22.32 -10.68
CA VAL A 217 -1.14 22.98 -11.44
C VAL A 217 -1.65 23.45 -12.80
N ALA A 218 -2.17 22.54 -13.62
CA ALA A 218 -2.67 22.83 -14.97
C ALA A 218 -3.79 21.86 -15.39
N GLY A 219 -4.46 22.16 -16.51
CA GLY A 219 -5.53 21.33 -17.08
C GLY A 219 -6.95 21.69 -16.63
N GLY A 220 -7.91 20.81 -16.92
CA GLY A 220 -9.35 21.04 -16.79
C GLY A 220 -9.91 21.06 -15.35
N TRP A 221 -9.45 21.97 -14.49
CA TRP A 221 -10.00 22.10 -13.14
C TRP A 221 -11.34 22.82 -13.13
N SER A 222 -12.35 22.17 -12.54
CA SER A 222 -13.68 22.78 -12.35
C SER A 222 -13.64 23.84 -11.24
N GLU A 223 -14.41 24.93 -11.41
CA GLU A 223 -14.58 25.97 -10.37
C GLU A 223 -15.04 25.39 -9.03
N LYS A 224 -15.89 24.35 -9.07
CA LYS A 224 -16.29 23.59 -7.88
C LYS A 224 -15.41 22.35 -7.74
N PRO A 225 -14.74 22.16 -6.59
CA PRO A 225 -13.95 20.97 -6.32
C PRO A 225 -14.74 19.68 -6.53
N ARG A 226 -14.19 18.74 -7.30
CA ARG A 226 -14.74 17.40 -7.56
C ARG A 226 -13.75 16.31 -7.14
N GLY A 227 -14.26 15.09 -6.92
CA GLY A 227 -13.44 13.93 -6.56
C GLY A 227 -12.60 14.15 -5.29
N TRP A 228 -11.33 13.73 -5.32
CA TRP A 228 -10.41 13.86 -4.19
C TRP A 228 -10.22 15.32 -3.73
N LEU A 229 -10.21 16.29 -4.65
CA LEU A 229 -10.08 17.71 -4.30
C LEU A 229 -11.25 18.15 -3.40
N SER A 230 -12.48 17.73 -3.75
CA SER A 230 -13.67 18.00 -2.92
C SER A 230 -13.55 17.41 -1.52
N ILE A 231 -13.07 16.18 -1.43
CA ILE A 231 -12.89 15.46 -0.16
C ILE A 231 -11.86 16.18 0.72
N GLN A 232 -10.74 16.58 0.13
CA GLN A 232 -9.72 17.38 0.77
C GLN A 232 -10.27 18.73 1.26
N GLU A 233 -10.94 19.51 0.41
CA GLU A 233 -11.46 20.84 0.79
C GLU A 233 -12.46 20.73 1.94
N GLN A 234 -13.35 19.74 1.90
CA GLN A 234 -14.27 19.46 3.00
C GLN A 234 -13.54 19.14 4.31
N GLY A 235 -12.41 18.43 4.24
CA GLY A 235 -11.56 18.16 5.38
C GLY A 235 -10.89 19.42 5.91
N ARG A 236 -10.31 20.23 5.01
CA ARG A 236 -9.65 21.51 5.34
C ARG A 236 -10.60 22.49 6.02
N ASP A 237 -11.83 22.64 5.51
CA ASP A 237 -12.88 23.45 6.13
C ASP A 237 -13.24 22.99 7.54
N ARG A 238 -12.98 21.72 7.86
CA ARG A 238 -13.19 21.09 9.18
C ARG A 238 -11.90 21.02 10.01
N GLY A 239 -10.88 21.78 9.62
CA GLY A 239 -9.58 21.88 10.28
C GLY A 239 -8.76 20.59 10.22
N MET A 240 -8.92 19.77 9.19
CA MET A 240 -8.25 18.47 9.11
C MET A 240 -8.03 18.00 7.67
N MET A 241 -6.76 18.00 7.25
CA MET A 241 -6.36 17.40 5.98
C MET A 241 -6.52 15.87 6.00
N PRO A 242 -6.74 15.23 4.83
CA PRO A 242 -6.62 13.77 4.69
C PRO A 242 -5.34 13.29 5.35
N THR A 243 -5.46 12.33 6.27
CA THR A 243 -4.34 11.84 7.09
C THR A 243 -4.10 10.37 6.80
N VAL A 244 -2.85 10.00 6.55
CA VAL A 244 -2.40 8.60 6.40
C VAL A 244 -1.39 8.27 7.50
N TRP A 245 -1.48 7.07 8.04
CA TRP A 245 -0.44 6.49 8.87
C TRP A 245 0.24 5.38 8.09
N LEU A 246 1.55 5.50 7.88
CA LEU A 246 2.39 4.55 7.16
C LEU A 246 3.19 3.74 8.17
N ALA A 247 3.34 2.44 7.95
CA ALA A 247 4.19 1.61 8.78
C ALA A 247 4.80 0.44 8.00
N ASN A 248 5.92 -0.06 8.53
CA ASN A 248 6.53 -1.30 8.05
C ASN A 248 5.78 -2.46 8.71
N VAL A 249 5.06 -3.24 7.89
CA VAL A 249 4.31 -4.42 8.35
C VAL A 249 5.14 -5.69 8.20
N SER A 250 6.04 -5.72 7.21
CA SER A 250 7.11 -6.72 7.07
C SER A 250 8.48 -6.03 7.01
N ASP A 251 9.53 -6.82 7.22
CA ASP A 251 10.92 -6.38 7.09
C ASP A 251 11.29 -6.11 5.61
N ASP A 252 10.57 -6.74 4.68
CA ASP A 252 10.80 -6.65 3.24
C ASP A 252 9.71 -5.82 2.54
N GLY A 253 10.14 -4.92 1.65
CA GLY A 253 9.30 -4.09 0.79
C GLY A 253 8.92 -2.71 1.38
N PRO A 254 8.06 -1.93 0.68
CA PRO A 254 7.66 -0.60 1.13
C PRO A 254 6.89 -0.62 2.45
N ALA A 255 6.88 0.53 3.15
CA ALA A 255 5.88 0.81 4.16
C ALA A 255 4.50 0.87 3.51
N VAL A 256 3.44 0.54 4.25
CA VAL A 256 2.07 0.58 3.71
C VAL A 256 1.15 1.44 4.57
N PRO A 257 0.08 2.01 3.99
CA PRO A 257 -0.95 2.68 4.77
C PRO A 257 -1.60 1.70 5.75
N VAL A 258 -1.35 1.85 7.04
CA VAL A 258 -2.01 1.02 8.07
C VAL A 258 -3.31 1.64 8.56
N LYS A 259 -3.51 2.93 8.29
CA LYS A 259 -4.74 3.66 8.59
C LYS A 259 -4.84 4.89 7.69
N ILE A 260 -6.06 5.22 7.23
CA ILE A 260 -6.36 6.51 6.62
C ILE A 260 -7.56 7.13 7.32
N ARG A 261 -7.54 8.44 7.50
CA ARG A 261 -8.65 9.23 8.03
C ARG A 261 -8.94 10.39 7.10
N VAL A 262 -10.21 10.53 6.75
CA VAL A 262 -10.72 11.62 5.93
C VAL A 262 -11.95 12.20 6.58
N LYS A 263 -12.02 13.54 6.71
CA LYS A 263 -13.24 14.23 7.14
C LYS A 263 -13.99 14.74 5.92
N THR A 264 -15.27 14.42 5.84
CA THR A 264 -16.19 14.90 4.80
C THR A 264 -17.39 15.61 5.44
N ALA A 265 -18.26 16.18 4.61
CA ALA A 265 -19.53 16.74 5.07
C ALA A 265 -20.48 15.71 5.70
N TYR A 266 -20.32 14.43 5.37
CA TYR A 266 -21.19 13.34 5.83
C TYR A 266 -20.63 12.59 7.04
N GLY A 267 -19.46 13.00 7.55
CA GLY A 267 -18.78 12.36 8.67
C GLY A 267 -17.32 12.03 8.38
N THR A 268 -16.71 11.28 9.30
CA THR A 268 -15.33 10.82 9.17
C THR A 268 -15.30 9.42 8.59
N LEU A 269 -14.49 9.25 7.56
CA LEU A 269 -14.16 7.96 6.96
C LEU A 269 -12.85 7.45 7.56
N PHE A 270 -12.83 6.18 7.92
CA PHE A 270 -11.62 5.48 8.33
C PHE A 270 -11.36 4.29 7.42
N MET A 271 -10.16 4.20 6.86
CA MET A 271 -9.66 2.99 6.23
C MET A 271 -8.74 2.28 7.21
N HIS A 272 -8.91 0.97 7.36
CA HIS A 272 -8.08 0.13 8.21
C HIS A 272 -7.44 -0.99 7.39
N LEU A 273 -6.18 -1.31 7.70
CA LEU A 273 -5.56 -2.54 7.22
C LEU A 273 -6.21 -3.74 7.91
N ALA A 274 -7.12 -4.41 7.20
CA ALA A 274 -7.94 -5.48 7.72
C ALA A 274 -7.33 -6.86 7.50
N GLN A 275 -6.43 -7.00 6.53
CA GLN A 275 -5.68 -8.21 6.26
C GLN A 275 -4.35 -7.88 5.61
N TYR A 276 -3.31 -8.64 5.92
CA TYR A 276 -2.00 -8.57 5.30
C TYR A 276 -1.44 -9.98 5.08
N GLU A 277 -0.85 -10.21 3.91
CA GLU A 277 -0.21 -11.47 3.53
C GLU A 277 1.12 -11.21 2.81
N THR A 278 2.17 -11.92 3.22
CA THR A 278 3.48 -11.94 2.54
C THR A 278 4.22 -13.23 2.87
N GLY A 279 4.96 -13.81 1.92
CA GLY A 279 5.78 -15.01 2.15
C GLY A 279 5.00 -16.20 2.73
N GLY A 280 3.71 -16.33 2.41
CA GLY A 280 2.81 -17.37 2.93
C GLY A 280 2.27 -17.14 4.35
N ASN A 281 2.67 -16.07 5.04
CA ASN A 281 2.11 -15.66 6.33
C ASN A 281 0.93 -14.72 6.11
N MET A 282 -0.15 -14.90 6.86
CA MET A 282 -1.36 -14.08 6.77
C MET A 282 -1.84 -13.65 8.16
N VAL A 283 -2.17 -12.37 8.31
CA VAL A 283 -2.79 -11.81 9.50
C VAL A 283 -4.11 -11.15 9.11
N VAL A 284 -5.19 -11.43 9.85
CA VAL A 284 -6.55 -10.98 9.56
C VAL A 284 -7.17 -10.36 10.81
N ALA A 285 -7.82 -9.19 10.66
CA ALA A 285 -8.48 -8.49 11.75
C ALA A 285 -9.71 -9.26 12.23
N GLU A 286 -9.95 -9.26 13.53
CA GLU A 286 -11.09 -9.94 14.18
C GLU A 286 -12.42 -9.61 13.47
N LYS A 287 -12.69 -8.33 13.22
CA LYS A 287 -13.96 -7.89 12.63
C LYS A 287 -14.22 -8.43 11.23
N ARG A 288 -13.15 -8.79 10.51
CA ARG A 288 -13.23 -9.37 9.18
C ARG A 288 -13.57 -10.86 9.22
N GLN A 289 -13.19 -11.58 10.28
CA GLN A 289 -13.49 -13.00 10.47
C GLN A 289 -14.98 -13.25 10.77
N ASP A 290 -15.70 -12.24 11.27
CA ASP A 290 -17.12 -12.30 11.61
C ASP A 290 -18.09 -12.37 10.40
N ASN A 291 -17.61 -12.30 9.16
CA ASN A 291 -18.46 -12.20 7.95
C ASN A 291 -18.18 -13.30 6.92
#